data_AF-A0A227J7B0-F1
#
_entry.id   AF-A0A227J7B0-F1
#
_cell.length_a   1.000
_cell.length_b   1.000
_cell.length_c   1.000
_cell.angle_alpha   90.00
_cell.angle_beta   90.00
_cell.angle_gamma   90.00
#
_symmetry.space_group_name_H-M   'P 1'
#
loop_
_entity.id
_entity.type
_entity.pdbx_description
1 polymer ?
#
loop_
_entity_poly.entity_id
_entity_poly.type
_entity_poly.pdbx_seq_one_letter_code
_entity_poly.pdbx_strand_id
1 'polypeptide(L)'
;RLESSVAWLFVSVIPVGVPAAIALAAGFLQQLLPTPINNHLFAQVLTVFLLILVNLLGTKSSGRLQTIIALSVFALVGAFLFKGEINSADLSMPTLTTESIWPITAALGVMFWCFVGIEAFAHMGEEFKNPQR
;
A
#
# COMPACT_ATOMS: atom_id res chain seq x y z
N ARG A 1 -24.80 19.39 3.05
CA ARG A 1 -23.97 19.63 4.27
C ARG A 1 -23.11 18.41 4.60
N LEU A 2 -23.69 17.20 4.74
CA LEU A 2 -22.94 15.95 4.92
C LEU A 2 -21.92 15.67 3.80
N GLU A 3 -22.30 15.89 2.54
CA GLU A 3 -21.41 15.68 1.38
C GLU A 3 -20.15 16.56 1.42
N SER A 4 -20.28 17.81 1.86
CA SER A 4 -19.13 18.72 2.00
C SER A 4 -18.21 18.28 3.13
N SER A 5 -18.74 17.79 4.26
CA SER A 5 -17.93 17.25 5.36
C SER A 5 -17.16 15.99 4.97
N VAL A 6 -17.76 15.10 4.17
CA VAL A 6 -17.09 13.89 3.65
C VAL A 6 -15.97 14.27 2.68
N ALA A 7 -16.18 15.25 1.80
CA ALA A 7 -15.15 15.75 0.90
C ALA A 7 -13.95 16.36 1.67
N TRP A 8 -14.20 17.12 2.73
CA TRP A 8 -13.14 17.68 3.58
C TRP A 8 -12.36 16.59 4.35
N LEU A 9 -13.04 15.56 4.85
CA LEU A 9 -12.40 14.41 5.46
C LEU A 9 -11.50 13.67 4.46
N PHE A 10 -11.93 13.53 3.21
CA PHE A 10 -11.15 12.90 2.16
C PHE A 10 -9.89 13.69 1.80
N VAL A 11 -10.02 15.01 1.60
CA VAL A 11 -8.87 15.87 1.33
C VAL A 11 -7.88 15.87 2.50
N SER A 12 -8.38 15.79 3.74
CA SER A 12 -7.54 15.69 4.94
C SER A 12 -6.71 14.41 5.02
N VAL A 13 -7.08 13.35 4.30
CA VAL A 13 -6.32 12.08 4.32
C VAL A 13 -5.06 12.16 3.44
N ILE A 14 -5.08 13.00 2.40
CA ILE A 14 -4.01 13.09 1.41
C ILE A 14 -2.66 13.53 2.03
N PRO A 15 -2.60 14.59 2.87
CA PRO A 15 -1.35 15.03 3.49
C PRO A 15 -0.69 14.00 4.39
N VAL A 16 -1.47 13.10 5.00
CA VAL A 16 -0.94 12.05 5.90
C VAL A 16 -0.64 10.78 5.11
N GLY A 17 -1.49 10.45 4.14
CA GLY A 17 -1.40 9.20 3.42
C GLY A 17 -0.29 9.14 2.38
N VAL A 18 -0.02 10.24 1.68
CA VAL A 18 1.06 10.29 0.69
C VAL A 18 2.44 10.08 1.36
N PRO A 19 2.81 10.77 2.46
CA PRO A 19 4.05 10.48 3.17
C PRO A 19 4.13 9.04 3.69
N ALA A 20 3.04 8.48 4.22
CA ALA A 20 3.02 7.10 4.71
C ALA A 20 3.28 6.09 3.57
N ALA A 21 2.63 6.27 2.42
CA ALA A 21 2.85 5.42 1.25
C ALA A 21 4.29 5.52 0.71
N ILE A 22 4.84 6.73 0.64
CA ILE A 22 6.24 6.94 0.24
C ILE A 22 7.19 6.27 1.22
N ALA A 23 6.96 6.39 2.54
CA ALA A 23 7.81 5.78 3.56
C ALA A 23 7.81 4.24 3.47
N LEU A 24 6.64 3.62 3.24
CA LEU A 24 6.53 2.18 3.02
C LEU A 24 7.27 1.74 1.74
N ALA A 25 7.03 2.41 0.61
CA ALA A 25 7.69 2.09 -0.65
C ALA A 25 9.21 2.28 -0.59
N ALA A 26 9.67 3.36 0.04
CA ALA A 26 11.08 3.62 0.29
C ALA A 26 11.70 2.56 1.21
N GLY A 27 10.96 2.08 2.21
CA GLY A 27 11.40 1.00 3.09
C GLY A 27 11.69 -0.31 2.33
N PHE A 28 10.84 -0.67 1.37
CA PHE A 28 11.11 -1.82 0.49
C PHE A 28 12.28 -1.55 -0.47
N LEU A 29 12.35 -0.37 -1.07
CA LEU A 29 13.43 0.01 -1.97
C LEU A 29 14.79 0.02 -1.26
N GLN A 30 14.82 0.44 0.00
CA GLN A 30 16.01 0.47 0.84
C GLN A 30 16.62 -0.93 1.03
N GLN A 31 15.79 -1.99 1.11
CA GLN A 31 16.27 -3.37 1.22
C GLN A 31 16.91 -3.88 -0.08
N LEU A 32 16.59 -3.26 -1.23
CA LEU A 32 17.16 -3.59 -2.53
C LEU A 32 18.41 -2.77 -2.87
N LEU A 33 18.65 -1.67 -2.16
CA LEU A 33 19.77 -0.76 -2.40
C LEU A 33 21.10 -1.35 -1.89
N PRO A 34 22.18 -1.30 -2.71
CA PRO A 34 23.53 -1.65 -2.28
C PRO A 34 23.96 -0.87 -1.03
N THR A 35 24.71 -1.52 -0.14
CA THR A 35 25.24 -0.92 1.09
C THR A 35 25.86 0.48 0.94
N PRO A 36 26.64 0.84 -0.12
CA PRO A 36 27.20 2.18 -0.23
C PRO A 36 26.18 3.30 -0.46
N ILE A 37 24.97 2.99 -0.97
CA ILE A 37 23.92 3.97 -1.27
C ILE A 37 22.65 3.73 -0.43
N ASN A 38 22.73 2.86 0.57
CA ASN A 38 21.63 2.50 1.46
C ASN A 38 21.47 3.57 2.56
N ASN A 39 21.00 4.76 2.16
CA ASN A 39 20.59 5.82 3.07
C ASN A 39 19.08 5.99 3.00
N HIS A 40 18.42 6.08 4.15
CA HIS A 40 16.98 6.26 4.27
C HIS A 40 16.47 7.47 3.48
N LEU A 41 17.16 8.62 3.59
CA LEU A 41 16.78 9.83 2.85
C LEU A 41 16.91 9.62 1.34
N PHE A 42 17.97 8.93 0.91
CA PHE A 42 18.20 8.65 -0.51
C PHE A 42 17.11 7.74 -1.07
N ALA A 43 16.73 6.68 -0.35
CA ALA A 43 15.64 5.79 -0.75
C ALA A 43 14.31 6.56 -0.89
N GLN A 44 13.98 7.44 0.05
CA GLN A 44 12.77 8.27 -0.03
C GLN A 44 12.77 9.22 -1.23
N VAL A 45 13.88 9.96 -1.44
CA VAL A 45 14.00 10.87 -2.59
C VAL A 45 13.93 10.10 -3.90
N LEU A 46 14.58 8.94 -3.98
CA LEU A 46 14.54 8.07 -5.15
C LEU A 46 13.13 7.54 -5.41
N THR A 47 12.39 7.11 -4.37
CA THR A 47 10.99 6.69 -4.49
C THR A 47 10.11 7.81 -5.03
N VAL A 48 10.21 9.02 -4.48
CA VAL A 48 9.46 10.19 -4.96
C VAL A 48 9.79 10.49 -6.42
N PHE A 49 11.08 10.46 -6.76
CA PHE A 49 11.53 10.69 -8.13
C PHE A 49 10.95 9.65 -9.11
N LEU A 50 10.96 8.36 -8.75
CA LEU A 50 10.36 7.30 -9.56
C LEU A 50 8.85 7.47 -9.71
N LEU A 51 8.14 7.87 -8.65
CA LEU A 51 6.70 8.15 -8.72
C LEU A 51 6.39 9.31 -9.68
N ILE A 52 7.19 10.38 -9.64
CA ILE A 52 7.06 11.50 -10.59
C ILE A 52 7.32 11.04 -12.01
N LEU A 53 8.38 10.26 -12.26
CA LEU A 53 8.66 9.71 -13.59
C LEU A 53 7.49 8.87 -14.12
N VAL A 54 6.95 7.97 -13.31
CA VAL A 54 5.78 7.14 -13.70
C VAL A 54 4.56 8.02 -14.00
N ASN A 55 4.34 9.08 -13.21
CA ASN A 55 3.25 10.02 -13.43
C ASN A 55 3.41 10.78 -14.78
N LEU A 56 4.65 11.14 -15.14
CA LEU A 56 4.97 11.85 -16.38
C LEU A 56 4.93 10.98 -17.64
N LEU A 57 5.10 9.65 -17.53
CA LEU A 57 5.07 8.71 -18.67
C LEU A 57 3.66 8.52 -19.29
N GLY A 58 2.64 9.22 -18.78
CA GLY A 58 1.31 9.32 -19.38
C GLY A 58 0.32 8.27 -18.86
N THR A 59 -0.96 8.65 -18.86
CA THR A 59 -2.08 7.91 -18.22
C THR A 59 -2.31 6.52 -18.82
N LYS A 60 -2.10 6.34 -20.13
CA LYS A 60 -2.17 5.02 -20.78
C LYS A 60 -1.09 4.05 -20.28
N SER A 61 0.11 4.54 -19.98
CA SER A 61 1.18 3.69 -19.43
C SER A 61 0.92 3.33 -17.96
N SER A 62 0.31 4.26 -17.21
CA SER A 62 -0.05 4.06 -15.81
C SER A 62 -1.04 2.89 -15.61
N GLY A 63 -2.09 2.82 -16.44
CA GLY A 63 -3.08 1.73 -16.34
C GLY A 63 -2.48 0.34 -16.60
N ARG A 64 -1.62 0.20 -17.63
CA ARG A 64 -0.93 -1.07 -17.92
C ARG A 64 0.02 -1.48 -16.79
N LEU A 65 0.75 -0.51 -16.23
CA LEU A 65 1.65 -0.75 -15.10
C LEU A 65 0.87 -1.21 -13.86
N GLN A 66 -0.28 -0.61 -13.58
CA GLN A 66 -1.16 -1.04 -12.48
C GLN A 66 -1.65 -2.49 -12.66
N THR A 67 -2.04 -2.88 -13.88
CA THR A 67 -2.43 -4.28 -14.16
C THR A 67 -1.27 -5.25 -13.93
N ILE A 68 -0.05 -4.90 -14.36
CA ILE A 68 1.15 -5.72 -14.14
C ILE A 68 1.42 -5.87 -12.64
N ILE A 69 1.35 -4.79 -11.88
CA ILE A 69 1.52 -4.81 -10.42
C ILE A 69 0.48 -5.72 -9.78
N ALA A 70 -0.80 -5.58 -10.13
CA ALA A 70 -1.87 -6.41 -9.59
C ALA A 70 -1.62 -7.90 -9.86
N LEU A 71 -1.31 -8.27 -11.10
CA LEU A 71 -0.97 -9.66 -11.46
C LEU A 71 0.27 -10.17 -10.71
N SER A 72 1.27 -9.31 -10.51
CA SER A 72 2.48 -9.67 -9.76
C SER A 72 2.17 -9.95 -8.28
N VAL A 73 1.29 -9.15 -7.66
CA VAL A 73 0.84 -9.39 -6.28
C VAL A 73 0.08 -10.71 -6.19
N PHE A 74 -0.86 -10.99 -7.10
CA PHE A 74 -1.57 -12.27 -7.13
C PHE A 74 -0.62 -13.46 -7.31
N ALA A 75 0.34 -13.34 -8.23
CA ALA A 75 1.35 -14.38 -8.45
C ALA A 75 2.22 -14.61 -7.22
N LEU A 76 2.63 -13.52 -6.53
CA LEU A 76 3.43 -13.60 -5.31
C LEU A 76 2.67 -14.28 -4.17
N VAL A 77 1.40 -13.90 -3.94
CA VAL A 77 0.53 -14.55 -2.94
C VAL A 77 0.35 -16.03 -3.28
N GLY A 78 0.07 -16.36 -4.54
CA GLY A 78 -0.03 -17.75 -4.99
C GLY A 78 1.26 -18.54 -4.78
N ALA A 79 2.42 -17.92 -5.03
CA ALA A 79 3.73 -18.54 -4.79
C ALA A 79 3.97 -18.81 -3.29
N PHE A 80 3.59 -17.89 -2.40
CA PHE A 80 3.66 -18.13 -0.96
C PHE A 80 2.73 -19.25 -0.50
N LEU A 81 1.52 -19.36 -1.06
CA LEU A 81 0.61 -20.47 -0.73
C LEU A 81 1.16 -21.83 -1.19
N PHE A 82 1.80 -21.86 -2.37
CA PHE A 82 2.32 -23.10 -2.94
C PHE A 82 3.66 -23.55 -2.34
N LYS A 83 4.57 -22.60 -2.07
CA LYS A 83 5.92 -22.88 -1.53
C LYS A 83 6.08 -22.61 -0.04
N GLY A 84 5.06 -22.07 0.62
CA GLY A 84 5.17 -21.66 2.02
C GLY A 84 5.30 -22.81 3.01
N GLU A 85 4.97 -24.05 2.60
CA GLU A 85 5.08 -25.26 3.43
C GLU A 85 4.54 -25.07 4.87
N ILE A 86 3.46 -24.28 5.01
CA ILE A 86 2.92 -23.88 6.31
C ILE A 86 2.34 -25.12 6.99
N ASN A 87 2.99 -25.54 8.08
CA ASN A 87 2.53 -26.67 8.88
C ASN A 87 1.70 -26.18 10.06
N SER A 88 0.89 -27.07 10.65
CA SER A 88 0.12 -26.78 11.86
C SER A 88 0.99 -26.38 13.06
N ALA A 89 2.27 -26.76 13.05
CA ALA A 89 3.25 -26.36 14.07
C ALA A 89 3.69 -24.89 13.95
N ASP A 90 3.62 -24.29 12.76
CA ASP A 90 3.97 -22.88 12.53
C ASP A 90 2.85 -21.92 12.98
N LEU A 91 1.65 -22.46 13.17
CA LEU A 91 0.45 -21.74 13.58
C LEU A 91 0.31 -21.64 15.11
N SER A 92 1.43 -21.49 15.83
CA SER A 92 1.39 -21.31 17.29
C SER A 92 0.95 -19.89 17.62
N MET A 93 -0.30 -19.73 18.06
CA MET A 93 -0.81 -18.45 18.54
C MET A 93 -0.10 -18.08 19.85
N PRO A 94 0.52 -16.88 19.96
CA PRO A 94 1.13 -16.45 21.21
C PRO A 94 0.06 -16.26 22.30
N THR A 95 0.43 -16.50 23.56
CA THR A 95 -0.48 -16.31 24.69
C THR A 95 -0.84 -14.83 24.84
N LEU A 96 -2.14 -14.53 24.84
CA LEU A 96 -2.63 -13.17 25.05
C LEU A 96 -2.45 -12.78 26.52
N THR A 97 -1.66 -11.73 26.76
CA THR A 97 -1.47 -11.14 28.09
C THR A 97 -2.05 -9.74 28.12
N THR A 98 -2.26 -9.17 29.31
CA THR A 98 -2.76 -7.78 29.46
C THR A 98 -1.82 -6.77 28.80
N GLU A 99 -0.51 -7.04 28.77
CA GLU A 99 0.51 -6.24 28.07
C GLU A 99 0.39 -6.32 26.53
N SER A 100 -0.29 -7.34 26.00
CA SER A 100 -0.48 -7.52 24.57
C SER A 100 -1.52 -6.57 23.97
N ILE A 101 -2.36 -5.93 24.80
CA ILE A 101 -3.45 -5.05 24.32
C ILE A 101 -2.90 -3.89 23.50
N TRP A 102 -1.88 -3.19 24.01
CA TRP A 102 -1.29 -2.04 23.34
C TRP A 102 -0.65 -2.37 21.97
N PRO A 103 0.26 -3.36 21.85
CA PRO A 103 0.82 -3.73 20.55
C PRO A 103 -0.21 -4.29 19.57
N ILE A 104 -1.25 -4.99 20.06
CA ILE A 104 -2.36 -5.44 19.18
C ILE A 104 -3.12 -4.24 18.62
N THR A 105 -3.48 -3.26 19.44
CA THR A 105 -4.19 -2.06 18.97
C THR A 105 -3.32 -1.25 18.00
N ALA A 106 -2.02 -1.14 18.24
CA ALA A 106 -1.09 -0.48 17.32
C ALA A 106 -1.00 -1.22 15.98
N ALA A 107 -0.89 -2.55 15.98
CA ALA A 107 -0.87 -3.36 14.77
C ALA A 107 -2.18 -3.24 13.98
N LEU A 108 -3.33 -3.25 14.66
CA LEU A 108 -4.63 -3.00 14.04
C LEU A 108 -4.70 -1.62 13.38
N GLY A 109 -4.12 -0.59 14.01
CA GLY A 109 -4.01 0.75 13.44
C GLY A 109 -3.21 0.78 12.14
N VAL A 110 -2.11 0.01 12.06
CA VAL A 110 -1.34 -0.15 10.81
C VAL A 110 -2.13 -0.95 9.77
N MET A 111 -2.79 -2.03 10.18
CA MET A 111 -3.62 -2.87 9.28
C MET A 111 -4.78 -2.10 8.67
N PHE A 112 -5.36 -1.15 9.39
CA PHE A 112 -6.40 -0.26 8.85
C PHE A 112 -5.93 0.46 7.58
N TRP A 113 -4.64 0.81 7.49
CA TRP A 113 -4.06 1.46 6.32
C TRP A 113 -4.08 0.60 5.05
N CYS A 114 -4.14 -0.73 5.18
CA CYS A 114 -4.29 -1.62 4.04
C CYS A 114 -5.65 -1.50 3.34
N PHE A 115 -6.67 -0.97 4.03
CA PHE A 115 -8.00 -0.76 3.48
C PHE A 115 -8.21 0.67 2.96
N VAL A 116 -7.30 1.59 3.29
CA VAL A 116 -7.33 2.96 2.78
C VAL A 116 -7.03 2.95 1.29
N GLY A 117 -7.99 3.40 0.48
CA GLY A 117 -7.85 3.44 -0.99
C GLY A 117 -9.02 2.81 -1.74
N ILE A 118 -9.88 2.04 -1.07
CA ILE A 118 -11.13 1.53 -1.67
C ILE A 118 -12.07 2.67 -2.08
N GLU A 119 -12.00 3.80 -1.39
CA GLU A 119 -12.80 4.99 -1.63
C GLU A 119 -12.38 5.71 -2.93
N ALA A 120 -11.09 5.67 -3.26
CA ALA A 120 -10.60 6.24 -4.52
C ALA A 120 -11.14 5.48 -5.74
N PHE A 121 -11.35 4.16 -5.61
CA PHE A 121 -12.00 3.37 -6.66
C PHE A 121 -13.47 3.74 -6.87
N ALA A 122 -14.20 4.09 -5.80
CA ALA A 122 -15.59 4.52 -5.91
C ALA A 122 -15.74 5.81 -6.74
N HIS A 123 -14.78 6.73 -6.63
CA HIS A 123 -14.77 7.97 -7.41
C HIS A 123 -14.29 7.80 -8.86
N MET A 124 -13.51 6.75 -9.16
CA MET A 124 -13.09 6.42 -10.54
C MET A 124 -14.13 5.60 -11.31
N GLY A 125 -15.29 5.29 -10.70
CA GLY A 125 -16.39 4.55 -11.32
C GLY A 125 -16.89 5.16 -12.64
N GLU A 126 -16.82 6.48 -12.78
CA GLU A 126 -17.27 7.21 -13.98
C GLU A 126 -16.28 7.12 -15.16
N GLU A 127 -15.02 6.73 -14.93
CA GLU A 127 -14.03 6.53 -16.01
C GLU A 127 -14.13 5.15 -16.69
N PHE A 128 -14.96 4.24 -16.16
CA PHE A 128 -15.18 2.95 -16.79
C PHE A 128 -16.06 3.09 -18.04
N LYS A 129 -15.72 2.35 -19.10
CA LYS A 129 -16.45 2.36 -20.36
C LYS A 129 -17.94 2.03 -20.21
N ASN A 130 -18.32 1.27 -19.18
CA ASN A 130 -19.70 0.99 -18.79
C ASN A 130 -19.82 1.11 -17.26
N PRO A 131 -20.14 2.29 -16.70
CA PRO A 131 -20.13 2.53 -15.25
C PRO A 131 -21.32 1.88 -14.52
N GLN A 132 -22.34 1.42 -15.25
CA GLN A 132 -23.58 0.85 -14.71
C GLN A 132 -23.55 -0.68 -14.55
N ARG A 133 -22.43 -1.34 -14.89
CA ARG A 133 -22.22 -2.79 -14.79
C ARG A 133 -21.08 -3.09 -13.84
#